data_AF-A0A550D1W8-F1
#
_entry.id   AF-A0A550D1W8-F1
#
_cell.length_a   1.000
_cell.length_b   1.000
_cell.length_c   1.000
_cell.angle_alpha   90.00
_cell.angle_beta   90.00
_cell.angle_gamma   90.00
#
_symmetry.space_group_name_H-M   'P 1'
#
loop_
_entity.id
_entity.type
_entity.pdbx_description
1 polymer ?
#
loop_
_entity_poly.entity_id
_entity_poly.type
_entity_poly.pdbx_seq_one_letter_code
_entity_poly.pdbx_strand_id
1 'polypeptide(L)'
;MSEEEVYNLIYKYALQNAYRYNGKADAKAVVGKIFAERPDLRGNKNILELVKQIVEKVNSMTFEDQKKEISQKFPELLVERKTEQAKKTLKVDSKGEIVTRFAPNPDGPLHLGNARAAILSY
;
A
#
# COMPACT_ATOMS: atom_id res chain seq x y z
N MET A 1 -6.18 23.38 -13.19
CA MET A 1 -5.93 22.10 -13.88
C MET A 1 -6.95 21.97 -14.98
N SER A 2 -6.52 21.51 -16.15
CA SER A 2 -7.47 21.13 -17.18
C SER A 2 -8.18 19.83 -16.76
N GLU A 3 -9.39 19.61 -17.25
CA GLU A 3 -10.15 18.39 -16.96
C GLU A 3 -9.39 17.12 -17.40
N GLU A 4 -8.55 17.24 -18.42
CA GLU A 4 -7.69 16.16 -18.93
C GLU A 4 -6.62 15.72 -17.91
N GLU A 5 -6.05 16.64 -17.13
CA GLU A 5 -5.07 16.30 -16.09
C GLU A 5 -5.73 15.48 -14.97
N VAL A 6 -6.96 15.86 -14.57
CA VAL A 6 -7.75 15.14 -13.57
C VAL A 6 -8.09 13.73 -14.09
N TYR A 7 -8.53 13.64 -15.35
CA TYR A 7 -8.85 12.37 -15.99
C TYR A 7 -7.66 11.43 -16.01
N ASN A 8 -6.50 11.89 -16.48
CA ASN A 8 -5.29 11.09 -16.58
C ASN A 8 -4.80 10.61 -15.20
N LEU A 9 -4.91 11.46 -14.18
CA LEU A 9 -4.55 11.10 -12.81
C LEU A 9 -5.44 9.95 -12.29
N ILE A 10 -6.75 10.06 -12.50
CA ILE A 10 -7.72 9.04 -12.08
C ILE A 10 -7.50 7.74 -12.85
N TYR A 11 -7.30 7.83 -14.16
CA TYR A 11 -7.06 6.68 -15.03
C TYR A 11 -5.79 5.92 -14.64
N LYS A 12 -4.70 6.65 -14.35
CA LYS A 12 -3.44 6.10 -13.85
C LYS A 12 -3.64 5.29 -12.56
N TYR A 13 -4.35 5.85 -11.58
CA TYR A 13 -4.58 5.16 -10.31
C TYR A 13 -5.59 4.01 -10.40
N ALA A 14 -6.60 4.12 -11.25
CA ALA A 14 -7.52 3.03 -11.52
C ALA A 14 -6.79 1.83 -12.13
N LEU A 15 -5.94 2.03 -13.15
CA LEU A 15 -5.11 0.99 -13.74
C LEU A 15 -4.13 0.39 -12.72
N GLN A 16 -3.45 1.23 -11.93
CA GLN A 16 -2.53 0.75 -10.89
C GLN A 16 -3.25 -0.14 -9.87
N ASN A 17 -4.47 0.24 -9.47
CA ASN A 17 -5.27 -0.52 -8.53
C ASN A 17 -5.71 -1.85 -9.15
N ALA A 18 -6.29 -1.82 -10.36
CA ALA A 18 -6.69 -3.03 -11.07
C ALA A 18 -5.54 -4.02 -11.25
N TYR A 19 -4.36 -3.54 -11.65
CA TYR A 19 -3.18 -4.38 -11.83
C TYR A 19 -2.73 -5.07 -10.53
N ARG A 20 -2.73 -4.33 -9.41
CA ARG A 20 -2.38 -4.88 -8.09
C ARG A 20 -3.40 -5.89 -7.56
N TYR A 21 -4.67 -5.75 -7.94
CA TYR A 21 -5.77 -6.58 -7.47
C TYR A 21 -6.33 -7.48 -8.58
N ASN A 22 -5.44 -8.02 -9.41
CA ASN A 22 -5.74 -9.09 -10.38
C ASN A 22 -6.88 -8.76 -11.36
N GLY A 23 -6.89 -7.53 -11.86
CA GLY A 23 -7.82 -7.04 -12.88
C GLY A 23 -9.00 -6.22 -12.35
N LYS A 24 -9.16 -6.10 -11.02
CA LYS A 24 -10.28 -5.38 -10.40
C LYS A 24 -9.84 -4.13 -9.65
N ALA A 25 -10.21 -2.96 -10.17
CA ALA A 25 -10.09 -1.69 -9.47
C ALA A 25 -11.28 -1.46 -8.52
N ASP A 26 -10.97 -0.98 -7.31
CA ASP A 26 -11.95 -0.52 -6.34
C ASP A 26 -12.02 1.02 -6.32
N ALA A 27 -13.23 1.56 -6.52
CA ALA A 27 -13.44 3.00 -6.59
C ALA A 27 -13.07 3.73 -5.29
N LYS A 28 -13.31 3.13 -4.11
CA LYS A 28 -12.95 3.76 -2.83
C LYS A 28 -11.44 3.84 -2.65
N ALA A 29 -10.72 2.77 -3.02
CA ALA A 29 -9.27 2.73 -2.98
C ALA A 29 -8.65 3.79 -3.91
N VAL A 30 -9.19 3.94 -5.12
CA VAL A 30 -8.75 4.97 -6.09
C VAL A 30 -9.03 6.37 -5.57
N VAL A 31 -10.23 6.64 -5.06
CA VAL A 31 -10.58 7.93 -4.44
C VAL A 31 -9.64 8.27 -3.28
N GLY A 32 -9.38 7.32 -2.38
CA GLY A 32 -8.47 7.50 -1.25
C GLY A 32 -7.05 7.86 -1.71
N LYS A 33 -6.57 7.20 -2.77
CA LYS A 33 -5.25 7.47 -3.36
C LYS A 33 -5.17 8.90 -3.94
N ILE A 34 -6.19 9.30 -4.71
CA ILE A 34 -6.25 10.64 -5.31
C ILE A 34 -6.28 11.72 -4.24
N PHE A 35 -7.10 11.56 -3.20
CA PHE A 35 -7.23 12.55 -2.12
C PHE A 35 -6.03 12.60 -1.17
N ALA A 36 -5.21 11.55 -1.15
CA ALA A 36 -3.94 11.55 -0.42
C ALA A 36 -2.88 12.38 -1.16
N GLU A 37 -2.84 12.26 -2.49
CA GLU A 37 -1.88 12.99 -3.33
C GLU A 37 -2.33 14.43 -3.61
N ARG A 38 -3.64 14.64 -3.73
CA ARG A 38 -4.28 15.91 -4.06
C ARG A 38 -5.44 16.22 -3.11
N PRO A 39 -5.13 16.79 -1.93
CA PRO A 39 -6.14 17.19 -0.96
C PRO A 39 -7.10 18.27 -1.47
N ASP A 40 -6.68 19.06 -2.45
CA ASP A 40 -7.44 20.14 -3.10
C ASP A 40 -8.69 19.63 -3.84
N LEU A 41 -8.71 18.35 -4.21
CA LEU A 41 -9.83 17.71 -4.90
C LEU A 41 -10.91 17.17 -3.94
N ARG A 42 -10.70 17.27 -2.62
CA ARG A 42 -11.64 16.77 -1.61
C ARG A 42 -12.95 17.58 -1.62
N GLY A 43 -14.08 16.88 -1.67
CA GLY A 43 -15.42 17.48 -1.58
C GLY A 43 -16.08 17.78 -2.93
N ASN A 44 -15.39 17.60 -4.06
CA ASN A 44 -15.98 17.78 -5.38
C ASN A 44 -16.75 16.52 -5.82
N LYS A 45 -18.08 16.62 -5.92
CA LYS A 45 -18.95 15.51 -6.34
C LYS A 45 -18.66 15.02 -7.75
N ASN A 46 -18.26 15.91 -8.66
CA ASN A 46 -17.98 15.57 -10.06
C ASN A 46 -16.82 14.58 -10.18
N ILE A 47 -15.85 14.66 -9.26
CA ILE A 47 -14.68 13.76 -9.24
C ILE A 47 -15.11 12.35 -8.82
N LEU A 48 -16.04 12.22 -7.87
CA LEU A 48 -16.52 10.89 -7.47
C LEU A 48 -17.24 10.19 -8.63
N GLU A 49 -18.04 10.91 -9.41
CA GLU A 49 -18.70 10.36 -10.59
C GLU A 49 -17.70 9.99 -11.68
N LEU A 50 -16.73 10.86 -11.95
CA LEU A 50 -15.67 10.60 -12.92
C LEU A 50 -14.84 9.36 -12.54
N VAL A 51 -14.51 9.21 -11.25
CA VAL A 51 -13.77 8.03 -10.75
C VAL A 51 -14.59 6.75 -10.96
N LYS A 52 -15.89 6.76 -10.67
CA LYS A 52 -16.74 5.58 -10.90
C LYS A 52 -16.75 5.17 -12.37
N GLN A 53 -16.98 6.12 -13.28
CA GLN A 53 -16.98 5.85 -14.72
C GLN A 53 -15.64 5.29 -15.21
N ILE A 54 -14.54 5.86 -14.75
CA ILE A 54 -13.20 5.41 -15.13
C ILE A 54 -12.90 4.01 -14.57
N VAL A 55 -13.29 3.74 -13.32
CA VAL A 55 -13.09 2.43 -12.68
C VAL A 55 -13.92 1.36 -13.38
N GLU A 56 -15.17 1.64 -13.75
CA GLU A 56 -15.99 0.72 -14.55
C GLU A 56 -15.36 0.45 -15.91
N LYS A 57 -14.85 1.49 -16.59
CA LYS A 57 -14.11 1.34 -17.86
C LYS A 57 -12.89 0.44 -17.70
N VAL A 58 -12.07 0.66 -16.67
CA VAL A 58 -10.89 -0.18 -16.40
C VAL A 58 -11.29 -1.62 -16.05
N ASN A 59 -12.33 -1.81 -15.25
CA ASN A 59 -12.83 -3.14 -14.88
C ASN A 59 -13.46 -3.92 -16.05
N SER A 60 -13.88 -3.23 -17.10
CA SER A 60 -14.36 -3.86 -18.33
C SER A 60 -13.23 -4.39 -19.23
N MET A 61 -11.98 -3.92 -19.02
CA MET A 61 -10.80 -4.37 -19.75
C MET A 61 -10.27 -5.69 -19.19
N THR A 62 -9.66 -6.52 -20.04
CA THR A 62 -8.96 -7.73 -19.58
C THR A 62 -7.67 -7.37 -18.85
N PHE A 63 -7.18 -8.26 -17.98
CA PHE A 63 -5.92 -8.05 -17.27
C PHE A 63 -4.73 -7.84 -18.23
N GLU A 64 -4.71 -8.53 -19.37
CA GLU A 64 -3.67 -8.33 -20.38
C GLU A 64 -3.73 -6.95 -21.03
N ASP A 65 -4.94 -6.47 -21.35
CA ASP A 65 -5.13 -5.14 -21.94
C ASP A 65 -4.75 -4.04 -20.94
N GLN A 66 -5.12 -4.21 -19.67
CA GLN A 66 -4.68 -3.33 -18.59
C GLN A 66 -3.15 -3.30 -18.49
N LYS A 67 -2.48 -4.45 -18.58
CA LYS A 67 -1.01 -4.54 -18.55
C LYS A 67 -0.36 -3.87 -19.76
N LYS A 68 -0.96 -3.99 -20.95
CA LYS A 68 -0.51 -3.29 -22.17
C LYS A 68 -0.65 -1.78 -22.03
N GLU A 69 -1.81 -1.31 -21.57
CA GLU A 69 -2.09 0.10 -21.29
C GLU A 69 -1.10 0.69 -20.29
N ILE A 70 -0.82 -0.01 -19.19
CA ILE A 70 0.19 0.43 -18.21
C ILE A 70 1.57 0.47 -18.85
N SER A 71 1.98 -0.55 -19.61
CA SER A 71 3.28 -0.56 -20.29
C SER A 71 3.47 0.61 -21.27
N GLN A 72 2.40 1.02 -21.95
CA GLN A 72 2.44 2.08 -22.95
C GLN A 72 2.38 3.49 -22.35
N LYS A 73 1.48 3.71 -21.37
CA LYS A 73 1.20 5.06 -20.86
C LYS A 73 1.85 5.37 -19.52
N PHE A 74 2.07 4.35 -18.69
CA PHE A 74 2.54 4.51 -17.32
C PHE A 74 3.55 3.43 -16.93
N PRO A 75 4.66 3.27 -17.68
CA PRO A 75 5.65 2.21 -17.42
C PRO A 75 6.23 2.29 -16.00
N GLU A 76 6.24 3.48 -15.38
CA GLU A 76 6.68 3.68 -14.00
C GLU A 76 5.85 2.91 -12.96
N LEU A 77 4.60 2.52 -13.28
CA LEU A 77 3.74 1.78 -12.36
C LEU A 77 4.12 0.29 -12.27
N LEU A 78 4.78 -0.25 -13.30
CA LEU A 78 5.26 -1.64 -13.33
C LEU A 78 6.54 -1.84 -12.52
N VAL A 79 7.26 -0.74 -12.24
CA VAL A 79 8.39 -0.76 -11.34
C VAL A 79 7.84 -0.83 -9.92
N GLU A 80 7.56 -2.05 -9.47
CA GLU A 80 7.45 -2.33 -8.05
C GLU A 80 8.80 -1.99 -7.43
N ARG A 81 8.93 -0.76 -6.91
CA ARG A 81 9.89 -0.49 -5.85
C ARG A 81 9.52 -1.47 -4.75
N LYS A 82 10.24 -2.59 -4.66
CA LYS A 82 10.37 -3.33 -3.41
C LYS A 82 10.79 -2.29 -2.40
N THR A 83 9.83 -1.78 -1.64
CA THR A 83 10.13 -1.11 -0.39
C THR A 83 10.76 -2.22 0.42
N GLU A 84 12.09 -2.33 0.36
CA GLU A 84 12.82 -3.02 1.41
C GLU A 84 12.35 -2.33 2.67
N GLN A 85 11.48 -3.01 3.42
CA GLN A 85 11.26 -2.66 4.80
C GLN A 85 12.64 -2.83 5.42
N ALA A 86 13.40 -1.73 5.48
CA ALA A 86 14.64 -1.70 6.21
C ALA A 86 14.25 -2.19 7.61
N LYS A 87 14.66 -3.42 7.95
CA LYS A 87 14.46 -3.95 9.28
C LYS A 87 15.06 -2.88 10.19
N LYS A 88 14.25 -2.27 11.05
CA LYS A 88 14.74 -1.34 12.07
C LYS A 88 15.56 -2.18 13.03
N THR A 89 16.83 -2.39 12.69
CA THR A 89 17.79 -3.08 13.53
C THR A 89 18.33 -2.09 14.53
N LEU A 90 18.33 -2.47 15.80
CA LEU A 90 19.07 -1.74 16.81
C LEU A 90 20.56 -1.97 16.53
N LYS A 91 21.34 -0.90 16.42
CA LYS A 91 22.80 -1.00 16.41
C LYS A 91 23.24 -1.32 17.83
N VAL A 92 23.51 -2.59 18.12
CA VAL A 92 24.10 -2.99 19.39
C VAL A 92 25.58 -3.26 19.15
N ASP A 93 26.45 -2.62 19.94
CA ASP A 93 27.90 -2.88 19.89
C ASP A 93 28.15 -4.25 20.51
N SER A 94 28.43 -5.26 19.69
CA SER A 94 28.54 -6.66 20.08
C SER A 94 29.83 -7.00 20.81
N LYS A 95 30.47 -6.01 21.45
CA LYS A 95 31.71 -6.20 22.21
C LYS A 95 31.47 -6.78 23.62
N GLY A 96 30.21 -7.01 24.01
CA GLY A 96 29.81 -7.66 25.25
C GLY A 96 28.54 -8.49 25.13
N GLU A 97 28.23 -9.27 26.17
CA GLU A 97 27.01 -10.07 26.28
C GLU A 97 25.78 -9.17 26.49
N ILE A 98 24.76 -9.33 25.65
CA ILE A 98 23.52 -8.55 25.73
C ILE A 98 22.51 -9.34 26.56
N VAL A 99 22.42 -9.03 27.85
CA VAL A 99 21.40 -9.59 28.75
C VAL A 99 20.17 -8.68 28.75
N THR A 100 19.02 -9.20 28.33
CA THR A 100 17.74 -8.48 28.41
C THR A 100 16.94 -8.96 29.61
N ARG A 101 16.14 -8.09 30.24
CA ARG A 101 15.27 -8.51 31.35
C ARG A 101 13.95 -9.08 30.83
N PHE A 102 13.41 -10.06 31.54
CA PHE A 102 12.06 -10.55 31.27
C PHE A 102 11.04 -9.43 31.57
N ALA A 103 10.23 -9.05 30.59
CA ALA A 103 9.27 -7.97 30.76
C ALA A 103 8.15 -8.38 31.73
N PRO A 104 7.74 -7.51 32.68
CA PRO A 104 6.60 -7.78 33.53
C PRO A 104 5.32 -7.72 32.68
N ASN A 105 4.67 -8.86 32.48
CA ASN A 105 3.40 -8.96 31.77
C ASN A 105 2.24 -9.13 32.76
N PRO A 106 1.06 -8.53 32.50
CA PRO A 106 -0.12 -8.65 33.36
C PRO A 106 -0.81 -10.03 33.29
N ASP A 107 -0.31 -10.95 32.45
CA ASP A 107 -0.99 -12.19 32.03
C ASP A 107 -0.94 -13.35 33.06
N GLY A 108 -0.68 -13.07 34.34
CA GLY A 108 -0.63 -14.09 35.39
C GLY A 108 0.64 -14.95 35.37
N PRO A 109 0.61 -16.19 35.92
CA PRO A 109 1.79 -17.05 36.07
C PRO A 109 2.45 -17.45 34.75
N LEU A 110 3.75 -17.71 34.78
CA LEU A 110 4.54 -18.13 33.62
C LEU A 110 4.00 -19.47 33.05
N HIS A 111 3.81 -19.52 31.74
CA HIS A 111 3.39 -20.71 31.01
C HIS A 111 4.26 -20.94 29.76
N LEU A 112 4.03 -22.04 29.03
CA LEU A 112 4.85 -22.42 27.86
C LEU A 112 4.90 -21.33 26.76
N GLY A 113 3.88 -20.48 26.66
CA GLY A 113 3.86 -19.36 25.71
C GLY A 113 4.93 -18.29 26.01
N ASN A 114 5.47 -18.28 27.24
CA ASN A 114 6.52 -17.36 27.64
C ASN A 114 7.94 -17.89 27.36
N ALA A 115 8.10 -19.14 26.93
CA ALA A 115 9.40 -19.79 26.77
C ALA A 115 10.37 -18.98 25.89
N ARG A 116 9.87 -18.39 24.79
CA ARG A 116 10.68 -17.55 23.89
C ARG A 116 11.24 -16.32 24.60
N ALA A 117 10.44 -15.63 25.40
CA ALA A 117 10.88 -14.45 26.15
C ALA A 117 11.86 -14.83 27.26
N ALA A 118 11.68 -16.02 27.88
CA ALA A 118 12.57 -16.53 28.92
C ALA A 118 13.97 -16.82 28.37
N ILE A 119 14.04 -17.52 27.23
CA ILE A 119 15.33 -17.84 26.57
C ILE A 119 16.05 -16.58 26.07
N LEU A 120 15.32 -15.56 25.62
CA LEU A 120 15.94 -14.30 25.15
C LEU A 120 16.46 -13.43 26.32
N SER A 121 15.95 -13.65 27.52
CA SER A 121 16.23 -12.84 28.71
C SER A 121 17.17 -13.52 29.72
N TYR A 122 17.64 -14.74 29.42
CA TYR A 122 18.55 -15.54 30.23
C TYR A 122 19.87 -15.67 29.47
#